data_AF-A0A9E2QTY1-F1
#
_entry.id   AF-A0A9E2QTY1-F1
#
_cell.length_a   1.000
_cell.length_b   1.000
_cell.length_c   1.000
_cell.angle_alpha   90.00
_cell.angle_beta   90.00
_cell.angle_gamma   90.00
#
_symmetry.space_group_name_H-M   'P 1'
#
loop_
_entity.id
_entity.type
_entity.pdbx_description
1 polymer ?
#
loop_
_entity_poly.entity_id
_entity_poly.type
_entity_poly.pdbx_seq_one_letter_code
_entity_poly.pdbx_strand_id
1 'polypeptide(L)'
;MHALYSLQQQGIEFELKGGTSLSKGHGLIHRFSEDIDIHIRTNFGLLTEGKEDKTEIKEARKKFYDVLASEISIDGIVRIERDHAFDDKHKYRSGGIRLYYESHTPTLDDLKEGILLEAGFDTTTPNSPLDISSWIWEHLVSMNIQSQYINNTASSVLCYHPGYTLVEKIQTIIR
;
A
#
# COMPACT_ATOMS: atom_id res chain seq x y z
N MET A 1 -7.73 7.41 2.08
CA MET A 1 -7.64 6.00 1.60
C MET A 1 -7.88 5.08 2.78
N HIS A 2 -8.95 4.28 2.76
CA HIS A 2 -9.42 3.56 3.95
C HIS A 2 -8.43 2.50 4.48
N ALA A 3 -7.81 1.72 3.60
CA ALA A 3 -6.80 0.72 4.00
C ALA A 3 -5.62 1.34 4.77
N LEU A 4 -5.04 2.45 4.26
CA LEU A 4 -3.94 3.14 4.94
C LEU A 4 -4.37 3.73 6.28
N TYR A 5 -5.59 4.26 6.35
CA TYR A 5 -6.15 4.76 7.60
C TYR A 5 -6.28 3.64 8.63
N SER A 6 -6.83 2.48 8.25
CA SER A 6 -6.96 1.32 9.15
C SER A 6 -5.61 0.80 9.62
N LEU A 7 -4.58 0.78 8.77
CA LEU A 7 -3.21 0.44 9.19
C LEU A 7 -2.69 1.40 10.27
N GLN A 8 -2.91 2.72 10.11
CA GLN A 8 -2.53 3.70 11.13
C GLN A 8 -3.30 3.53 12.44
N GLN A 9 -4.59 3.21 12.39
CA GLN A 9 -5.38 2.95 13.61
C GLN A 9 -4.87 1.74 14.41
N GLN A 10 -4.15 0.83 13.75
CA GLN A 10 -3.48 -0.32 14.38
C GLN A 10 -2.06 -0.01 14.87
N GLY A 11 -1.59 1.23 14.70
CA GLY A 11 -0.22 1.62 15.06
C GLY A 11 0.85 1.06 14.12
N ILE A 12 0.46 0.60 12.91
CA ILE A 12 1.41 0.09 11.92
C ILE A 12 2.08 1.28 11.23
N GLU A 13 3.40 1.37 11.38
CA GLU A 13 4.21 2.37 10.68
C GLU A 13 4.49 1.91 9.25
N PHE A 14 4.25 2.78 8.27
CA PHE A 14 4.52 2.50 6.86
C PHE A 14 4.84 3.76 6.07
N GLU A 15 5.46 3.56 4.92
CA GLU A 15 5.75 4.58 3.91
C GLU A 15 5.06 4.20 2.59
N LEU A 16 4.55 5.20 1.87
CA LEU A 16 3.80 5.02 0.63
C LEU A 16 4.66 5.33 -0.59
N LYS A 17 4.64 4.45 -1.58
CA LYS A 17 5.38 4.63 -2.85
C LYS A 17 4.48 4.40 -4.06
N GLY A 18 5.09 4.36 -5.24
CA GLY A 18 4.41 3.95 -6.46
C GLY A 18 3.35 4.93 -6.97
N GLY A 19 2.42 4.40 -7.77
CA GLY A 19 1.38 5.21 -8.44
C GLY A 19 0.40 5.86 -7.46
N THR A 20 0.15 5.21 -6.34
CA THR A 20 -0.76 5.69 -5.30
C THR A 20 -0.16 6.86 -4.53
N SER A 21 1.13 6.85 -4.23
CA SER A 21 1.85 8.02 -3.70
C SER A 21 1.77 9.22 -4.66
N LEU A 22 1.99 9.00 -5.96
CA LEU A 22 1.94 10.07 -6.97
C LEU A 22 0.54 10.67 -7.15
N SER A 23 -0.50 9.83 -7.10
CA SER A 23 -1.89 10.25 -7.34
C SER A 23 -2.57 10.82 -6.11
N LYS A 24 -2.37 10.22 -4.94
CA LYS A 24 -3.07 10.58 -3.69
C LYS A 24 -2.24 11.36 -2.69
N GLY A 25 -0.92 11.20 -2.69
CA GLY A 25 -0.03 12.04 -1.89
C GLY A 25 0.28 13.34 -2.61
N HIS A 26 0.94 13.24 -3.76
CA HIS A 26 1.46 14.42 -4.47
C HIS A 26 0.48 15.08 -5.44
N GLY A 27 -0.62 14.40 -5.79
CA GLY A 27 -1.61 14.93 -6.74
C GLY A 27 -1.05 15.16 -8.16
N LEU A 28 0.06 14.51 -8.52
CA LEU A 28 0.78 14.74 -9.79
C LEU A 28 0.18 13.96 -10.96
N ILE A 29 -0.57 12.89 -10.68
CA ILE A 29 -1.25 12.09 -11.71
C ILE A 29 -2.72 11.91 -11.34
N HIS A 30 -3.59 12.03 -12.35
CA HIS A 30 -5.04 11.93 -12.18
C HIS A 30 -5.57 10.65 -12.81
N ARG A 31 -5.17 9.51 -12.26
CA ARG A 31 -5.67 8.18 -12.65
C ARG A 31 -6.00 7.34 -11.44
N PHE A 32 -6.89 6.39 -11.62
CA PHE A 32 -7.11 5.34 -10.64
C PHE A 32 -5.84 4.46 -10.51
N SER A 33 -5.56 4.05 -9.28
CA SER A 33 -4.53 3.07 -8.95
C SER A 33 -5.18 2.06 -8.03
N GLU A 34 -5.27 0.82 -8.50
CA GLU A 34 -5.85 -0.30 -7.75
C GLU A 34 -4.88 -0.78 -6.66
N ASP A 35 -3.58 -0.71 -6.95
CA ASP A 35 -2.51 -1.22 -6.10
C ASP A 35 -2.08 -0.18 -5.04
N ILE A 36 -1.81 -0.65 -3.83
CA ILE A 36 -1.26 0.13 -2.72
C ILE A 36 0.15 -0.39 -2.43
N ASP A 37 1.16 0.31 -2.95
CA ASP A 37 2.56 0.00 -2.71
C ASP A 37 3.05 0.63 -1.39
N ILE A 38 3.38 -0.20 -0.40
CA ILE A 38 3.89 0.27 0.89
C ILE A 38 5.20 -0.40 1.29
N HIS A 39 6.00 0.36 2.03
CA HIS A 39 7.09 -0.15 2.83
C HIS A 39 6.65 -0.15 4.29
N ILE A 40 6.56 -1.32 4.90
CA ILE A 40 6.24 -1.43 6.34
C ILE A 40 7.51 -1.15 7.14
N ARG A 41 7.47 -0.15 8.02
CA ARG A 41 8.58 0.12 8.94
C ARG A 41 8.51 -0.85 10.10
N THR A 42 9.29 -1.92 10.01
CA THR A 42 9.61 -2.73 11.18
C THR A 42 10.76 -2.05 11.90
N ASN A 43 10.52 -1.27 12.97
CA ASN A 43 11.58 -0.66 13.79
C ASN A 43 12.39 -1.71 14.59
N PHE A 44 12.88 -2.77 13.94
CA PHE A 44 13.39 -3.98 14.56
C PHE A 44 14.77 -4.43 14.03
N GLY A 45 15.38 -3.72 13.07
CA GLY A 45 16.70 -4.11 12.54
C GLY A 45 16.70 -5.54 11.99
N LEU A 46 15.58 -5.94 11.36
CA LEU A 46 15.38 -7.29 10.87
C LEU A 46 16.30 -7.58 9.68
N LEU A 47 16.72 -8.84 9.57
CA LEU A 47 17.43 -9.38 8.40
C LEU A 47 16.60 -9.29 7.09
N THR A 48 15.32 -8.89 7.17
CA THR A 48 14.43 -8.72 6.02
C THR A 48 14.69 -7.44 5.24
N GLU A 49 15.27 -6.42 5.86
CA GLU A 49 15.66 -5.17 5.20
C GLU A 49 17.01 -5.29 4.49
N GLY A 50 17.24 -4.46 3.46
CA GLY A 50 18.50 -4.43 2.72
C GLY A 50 18.58 -5.33 1.49
N LYS A 51 19.78 -5.41 0.89
CA LYS A 51 20.00 -6.00 -0.44
C LYS A 51 20.47 -7.45 -0.43
N GLU A 52 20.57 -8.06 0.75
CA GLU A 52 21.03 -9.43 0.90
C GLU A 52 19.99 -10.43 0.36
N ASP A 53 20.50 -11.50 -0.26
CA ASP A 53 19.70 -12.52 -0.96
C ASP A 53 19.98 -13.93 -0.39
N LYS A 54 20.43 -14.02 0.87
CA LYS A 54 20.62 -15.30 1.58
C LYS A 54 19.27 -16.01 1.77
N THR A 55 19.29 -17.34 1.83
CA THR A 55 18.07 -18.15 1.94
C THR A 55 17.26 -17.80 3.19
N GLU A 56 17.93 -17.62 4.32
CA GLU A 56 17.32 -17.27 5.61
C GLU A 56 16.57 -15.92 5.54
N ILE A 57 17.10 -14.98 4.76
CA ILE A 57 16.50 -13.66 4.55
C ILE A 57 15.24 -13.77 3.71
N LYS A 58 15.29 -14.54 2.61
CA LYS A 58 14.12 -14.77 1.76
C LYS A 58 12.99 -15.46 2.52
N GLU A 59 13.32 -16.45 3.35
CA GLU A 59 12.35 -17.13 4.21
C GLU A 59 11.76 -16.19 5.26
N ALA A 60 12.58 -15.33 5.87
CA ALA A 60 12.11 -14.31 6.82
C ALA A 60 11.15 -13.30 6.15
N ARG A 61 11.46 -12.85 4.92
CA ARG A 61 10.57 -11.95 4.16
C ARG A 61 9.23 -12.61 3.85
N LYS A 62 9.24 -13.87 3.39
CA LYS A 62 8.01 -14.62 3.13
C LYS A 62 7.15 -14.74 4.39
N LYS A 63 7.75 -15.17 5.50
CA LYS A 63 7.08 -15.29 6.80
C LYS A 63 6.53 -13.94 7.27
N PHE A 64 7.26 -12.86 7.05
CA PHE A 64 6.79 -11.51 7.39
C PHE A 64 5.48 -11.19 6.67
N TYR A 65 5.38 -11.46 5.36
CA TYR A 65 4.15 -11.17 4.64
C TYR A 65 2.98 -12.04 5.11
N ASP A 66 3.23 -13.32 5.43
CA ASP A 66 2.21 -14.23 5.97
C ASP A 66 1.68 -13.73 7.32
N VAL A 67 2.58 -13.27 8.21
CA VAL A 67 2.21 -12.64 9.49
C VAL A 67 1.47 -11.33 9.26
N LEU A 68 1.94 -10.47 8.35
CA LEU A 68 1.27 -9.22 8.04
C LEU A 68 -0.17 -9.47 7.60
N ALA A 69 -0.40 -10.45 6.72
CA ALA A 69 -1.74 -10.79 6.25
C ALA A 69 -2.65 -11.34 7.36
N SER A 70 -2.12 -12.07 8.34
CA SER A 70 -2.91 -12.62 9.44
C SER A 70 -3.20 -11.63 10.56
N GLU A 71 -2.34 -10.63 10.75
CA GLU A 71 -2.43 -9.69 11.87
C GLU A 71 -3.16 -8.39 11.53
N ILE A 72 -3.17 -7.96 10.26
CA ILE A 72 -3.89 -6.74 9.89
C ILE A 72 -5.40 -6.95 9.87
N SER A 73 -6.12 -5.94 10.34
CA SER A 73 -7.56 -5.80 10.21
C SER A 73 -7.88 -4.50 9.49
N ILE A 74 -8.64 -4.56 8.41
CA ILE A 74 -9.04 -3.37 7.65
C ILE A 74 -10.55 -3.26 7.74
N ASP A 75 -11.05 -2.09 8.15
CA ASP A 75 -12.49 -1.87 8.25
C ASP A 75 -13.14 -1.99 6.85
N GLY A 76 -14.35 -2.55 6.79
CA GLY A 76 -15.04 -2.87 5.54
C GLY A 76 -14.41 -3.97 4.66
N ILE A 77 -13.30 -4.60 5.07
CA ILE A 77 -12.70 -5.75 4.37
C ILE A 77 -13.19 -7.04 5.03
N VAL A 78 -13.78 -7.92 4.22
CA VAL A 78 -14.39 -9.18 4.69
C VAL A 78 -13.43 -10.35 4.68
N ARG A 79 -12.34 -10.26 3.90
CA ARG A 79 -11.34 -11.32 3.77
C ARG A 79 -9.99 -10.74 3.37
N ILE A 80 -8.93 -11.22 4.00
CA ILE A 80 -7.54 -10.82 3.75
C ILE A 80 -6.74 -12.07 3.44
N GLU A 81 -6.05 -12.10 2.30
CA GLU A 81 -5.32 -13.29 1.84
C GLU A 81 -3.96 -12.94 1.26
N ARG A 82 -3.03 -13.89 1.35
CA ARG A 82 -1.77 -13.83 0.62
C ARG A 82 -2.02 -14.06 -0.86
N ASP A 83 -1.64 -13.08 -1.66
CA ASP A 83 -1.68 -13.15 -3.11
C ASP A 83 -0.27 -13.42 -3.65
N HIS A 84 0.14 -14.70 -3.57
CA HIS A 84 1.47 -15.15 -3.97
C HIS A 84 1.79 -14.92 -5.47
N ALA A 85 0.78 -14.58 -6.28
CA ALA A 85 1.01 -14.18 -7.67
C ALA A 85 1.80 -12.86 -7.77
N PHE A 86 1.71 -12.01 -6.74
CA PHE A 86 2.40 -10.72 -6.63
C PHE A 86 3.59 -10.75 -5.67
N ASP A 87 4.05 -11.95 -5.30
CA ASP A 87 5.33 -12.08 -4.61
C ASP A 87 6.49 -11.99 -5.62
N ASP A 88 7.58 -11.32 -5.22
CA ASP A 88 8.88 -11.50 -5.88
C ASP A 88 9.38 -12.94 -5.65
N LYS A 89 9.19 -13.81 -6.65
CA LYS A 89 9.51 -15.24 -6.57
C LYS A 89 11.01 -15.53 -6.42
N HIS A 90 11.87 -14.57 -6.71
CA HIS A 90 13.32 -14.76 -6.67
C HIS A 90 13.93 -14.33 -5.35
N LYS A 91 13.53 -13.17 -4.83
CA LYS A 91 14.17 -12.54 -3.66
C LYS A 91 13.18 -12.12 -2.56
N TYR A 92 11.88 -12.27 -2.81
CA TYR A 92 10.79 -11.90 -1.91
C TYR A 92 10.92 -10.47 -1.39
N ARG A 93 11.39 -9.53 -2.23
CA ARG A 93 11.54 -8.12 -1.85
C ARG A 93 10.22 -7.37 -1.76
N SER A 94 9.21 -7.89 -2.46
CA SER A 94 7.81 -7.52 -2.29
C SER A 94 6.92 -8.76 -2.17
N GLY A 95 5.78 -8.57 -1.51
CA GLY A 95 4.76 -9.60 -1.33
C GLY A 95 3.35 -9.02 -1.37
N GLY A 96 2.45 -9.73 -2.05
CA GLY A 96 1.07 -9.28 -2.29
C GLY A 96 0.07 -9.75 -1.25
N ILE A 97 -0.77 -8.84 -0.75
CA ILE A 97 -1.89 -9.16 0.14
C ILE A 97 -3.17 -8.64 -0.51
N ARG A 98 -4.15 -9.52 -0.72
CA ARG A 98 -5.44 -9.16 -1.30
C ARG A 98 -6.44 -8.83 -0.20
N LEU A 99 -7.05 -7.66 -0.29
CA LEU A 99 -8.10 -7.18 0.61
C LEU A 99 -9.45 -7.23 -0.10
N TYR A 100 -10.28 -8.22 0.21
CA TYR A 100 -11.60 -8.38 -0.39
C TYR A 100 -12.64 -7.57 0.39
N TYR A 101 -13.38 -6.72 -0.33
CA TYR A 101 -14.54 -6.01 0.18
C TYR A 101 -15.82 -6.64 -0.38
N GLU A 102 -16.95 -6.43 0.30
CA GLU A 102 -18.24 -6.81 -0.25
C GLU A 102 -18.58 -5.95 -1.46
N SER A 103 -18.68 -6.57 -2.65
CA SER A 103 -19.11 -5.86 -3.86
C SER A 103 -20.62 -5.70 -3.87
N HIS A 104 -21.07 -4.47 -4.11
CA HIS A 104 -22.49 -4.17 -4.37
C HIS A 104 -22.80 -3.99 -5.86
N THR A 105 -21.82 -4.23 -6.73
CA THR A 105 -21.96 -4.13 -8.19
C THR A 105 -21.57 -5.46 -8.85
N PRO A 106 -22.10 -5.76 -10.04
CA PRO A 106 -21.66 -6.92 -10.82
C PRO A 106 -20.15 -6.90 -11.06
N THR A 107 -19.55 -8.08 -11.11
CA THR A 107 -18.15 -8.26 -11.50
C THR A 107 -17.93 -7.79 -12.93
N LEU A 108 -16.85 -7.04 -13.15
CA LEU A 108 -16.36 -6.66 -14.47
C LEU A 108 -15.22 -7.60 -14.82
N ASP A 109 -15.28 -8.28 -15.97
CA ASP A 109 -14.32 -9.34 -16.33
C ASP A 109 -12.85 -8.88 -16.32
N ASP A 110 -12.59 -7.59 -16.58
CA ASP A 110 -11.25 -7.00 -16.62
C ASP A 110 -10.83 -6.33 -15.29
N LEU A 111 -11.72 -6.27 -14.29
CA LEU A 111 -11.40 -5.69 -12.99
C LEU A 111 -11.06 -6.81 -12.00
N LYS A 112 -9.84 -6.76 -11.47
CA LYS A 112 -9.46 -7.68 -10.40
C LYS A 112 -10.34 -7.42 -9.17
N GLU A 113 -10.74 -8.50 -8.53
CA GLU A 113 -11.50 -8.43 -7.30
C GLU A 113 -10.57 -8.05 -6.13
N GLY A 114 -11.02 -7.15 -5.26
CA GLY A 114 -10.28 -6.73 -4.06
C GLY A 114 -9.10 -5.79 -4.32
N ILE A 115 -8.63 -5.14 -3.26
CA ILE A 115 -7.51 -4.20 -3.31
C ILE A 115 -6.20 -4.97 -3.16
N LEU A 116 -5.22 -4.74 -4.03
CA LEU A 116 -3.87 -5.28 -3.85
C LEU A 116 -3.06 -4.37 -2.91
N LEU A 117 -2.66 -4.89 -1.77
CA LEU A 117 -1.68 -4.28 -0.88
C LEU A 117 -0.33 -4.96 -1.12
N GLU A 118 0.59 -4.28 -1.79
CA GLU A 118 1.96 -4.78 -2.02
C GLU A 118 2.88 -4.23 -0.94
N ALA A 119 3.35 -5.11 -0.05
CA ALA A 119 4.29 -4.78 1.00
C ALA A 119 5.72 -5.09 0.53
N GLY A 120 6.66 -4.16 0.72
CA GLY A 120 8.06 -4.36 0.38
C GLY A 120 9.03 -3.77 1.41
N PHE A 121 10.33 -3.92 1.13
CA PHE A 121 11.44 -3.47 1.98
C PHE A 121 12.37 -2.47 1.27
N ASP A 122 11.93 -1.90 0.15
CA ASP A 122 12.72 -0.94 -0.61
C ASP A 122 12.92 0.37 0.16
N THR A 123 14.08 0.99 -0.04
CA THR A 123 14.37 2.29 0.57
C THR A 123 13.51 3.38 -0.05
N THR A 124 12.63 3.94 0.77
CA THR A 124 11.69 5.00 0.41
C THR A 124 12.14 6.38 0.92
N THR A 125 13.45 6.59 1.08
CA THR A 125 14.05 7.89 1.38
C THR A 125 14.75 8.49 0.14
N PRO A 126 14.65 9.81 -0.10
CA PRO A 126 13.92 10.81 0.69
C PRO A 126 12.39 10.70 0.54
N ASN A 127 11.67 11.03 1.61
CA ASN A 127 10.21 11.09 1.67
C ASN A 127 9.75 12.38 2.36
N SER A 128 8.45 12.67 2.24
CA SER A 128 7.78 13.77 2.93
C SER A 128 6.43 13.32 3.47
N PRO A 129 6.03 13.74 4.70
CA PRO A 129 4.71 13.41 5.24
C PRO A 129 3.61 14.14 4.45
N LEU A 130 2.60 13.39 4.00
CA LEU A 130 1.43 13.90 3.29
C LEU A 130 0.15 13.24 3.82
N ASP A 131 -0.96 13.98 3.84
CA ASP A 131 -2.26 13.44 4.20
C ASP A 131 -2.90 12.76 2.99
N ILE A 132 -3.37 11.53 3.16
CA ILE A 132 -3.93 10.70 2.10
C ILE A 132 -5.45 10.57 2.27
N SER A 133 -6.17 11.48 1.62
CA SER A 133 -7.64 11.54 1.57
C SER A 133 -8.23 10.46 0.64
N SER A 134 -9.55 10.48 0.48
CA SER A 134 -10.25 9.76 -0.59
C SER A 134 -11.12 10.73 -1.37
N TRP A 135 -11.39 10.42 -2.64
CA TRP A 135 -12.31 11.24 -3.46
C TRP A 135 -13.71 11.30 -2.83
N ILE A 136 -14.17 10.19 -2.23
CA ILE A 136 -15.43 10.14 -1.49
C ILE A 136 -15.41 11.14 -0.34
N TRP A 137 -14.34 11.16 0.47
CA TRP A 137 -14.21 12.12 1.57
C TRP A 137 -14.21 13.57 1.07
N GLU A 138 -13.45 13.87 0.03
CA GLU A 138 -13.43 15.21 -0.61
C GLU A 138 -14.82 15.62 -1.12
N HIS A 139 -15.57 14.68 -1.68
CA HIS A 139 -16.94 14.90 -2.15
C HIS A 139 -17.92 15.14 -0.99
N LEU A 140 -17.80 14.38 0.11
CA LEU A 140 -18.61 14.60 1.32
C LEU A 140 -18.36 15.99 1.93
N VAL A 141 -17.10 16.43 1.94
CA VAL A 141 -16.71 17.78 2.37
C VAL A 141 -17.30 18.85 1.45
N SER A 142 -17.25 18.66 0.13
CA SER A 142 -17.80 19.65 -0.81
C SER A 142 -19.32 19.78 -0.75
N MET A 143 -20.01 18.74 -0.29
CA MET A 143 -21.45 18.75 0.01
C MET A 143 -21.78 19.21 1.43
N ASN A 144 -20.77 19.45 2.28
CA ASN A 144 -20.93 19.84 3.68
C ASN A 144 -21.73 18.84 4.54
N ILE A 145 -21.60 17.54 4.26
CA ILE A 145 -22.26 16.44 4.99
C ILE A 145 -21.27 15.48 5.67
N GLN A 146 -19.97 15.80 5.65
CA GLN A 146 -18.90 14.97 6.18
C GLN A 146 -19.04 14.64 7.67
N SER A 147 -19.76 15.46 8.44
CA SER A 147 -20.02 15.21 9.88
C SER A 147 -20.83 13.94 10.15
N GLN A 148 -21.48 13.38 9.13
CA GLN A 148 -22.25 12.14 9.23
C GLN A 148 -21.39 10.88 8.99
N TYR A 149 -20.12 11.05 8.62
CA TYR A 149 -19.25 9.97 8.18
C TYR A 149 -17.90 9.98 8.91
N ILE A 150 -17.24 8.83 8.94
CA ILE A 150 -15.91 8.68 9.52
C ILE A 150 -14.88 9.31 8.58
N ASN A 151 -14.02 10.17 9.12
CA ASN A 151 -12.87 10.67 8.39
C ASN A 151 -11.81 9.57 8.25
N ASN A 152 -11.72 8.98 7.05
CA ASN A 152 -10.75 7.94 6.72
C ASN A 152 -9.48 8.48 6.01
N THR A 153 -9.11 9.72 6.32
CA THR A 153 -7.85 10.31 5.86
C THR A 153 -6.70 9.72 6.67
N ALA A 154 -5.74 9.10 5.98
CA ALA A 154 -4.50 8.65 6.62
C ALA A 154 -3.56 9.86 6.75
N SER A 155 -3.27 10.29 7.97
CA SER A 155 -2.56 11.54 8.23
C SER A 155 -1.04 11.35 8.20
N SER A 156 -0.30 12.32 7.66
CA SER A 156 1.17 12.36 7.70
C SER A 156 1.86 11.07 7.23
N VAL A 157 1.31 10.43 6.19
CA VAL A 157 1.91 9.25 5.57
C VAL A 157 3.19 9.68 4.85
N LEU A 158 4.33 9.06 5.18
CA LEU A 158 5.60 9.32 4.51
C LEU A 158 5.51 8.85 3.07
N CYS A 159 5.48 9.81 2.14
CA CYS A 159 5.35 9.54 0.72
C CYS A 159 6.71 9.68 0.03
N TYR A 160 7.11 8.66 -0.72
CA TYR A 160 8.38 8.67 -1.45
C TYR A 160 8.47 9.86 -2.42
N HIS A 161 9.68 10.41 -2.57
CA HIS A 161 9.89 11.58 -3.41
C HIS A 161 9.54 11.28 -4.89
N PRO A 162 8.75 12.13 -5.55
CA PRO A 162 8.21 11.83 -6.88
C PRO A 162 9.29 11.74 -7.95
N GLY A 163 10.37 12.53 -7.82
CA GLY A 163 11.53 12.46 -8.72
C GLY A 163 12.25 11.10 -8.69
N TYR A 164 12.30 10.41 -7.55
CA TYR A 164 12.88 9.07 -7.49
C TYR A 164 11.93 8.02 -8.07
N THR A 165 10.64 8.14 -7.75
CA THR A 165 9.59 7.29 -8.35
C THR A 165 9.60 7.38 -9.88
N LEU A 166 9.81 8.58 -10.44
CA LEU A 166 9.95 8.79 -11.88
C LEU A 166 11.12 7.98 -12.47
N VAL A 167 12.30 8.05 -11.83
CA VAL A 167 13.49 7.31 -12.28
C VAL A 167 13.24 5.80 -12.25
N GLU A 168 12.64 5.28 -11.18
CA GLU A 168 12.30 3.85 -11.06
C GLU A 168 11.33 3.39 -12.17
N LYS A 169 10.31 4.20 -12.46
CA LYS A 169 9.34 3.89 -13.52
C LYS A 169 9.98 3.92 -14.91
N ILE A 170 10.85 4.90 -15.20
CA ILE A 170 11.59 4.94 -16.47
C ILE A 170 12.51 3.71 -16.62
N GLN A 171 13.23 3.32 -15.56
CA GLN A 171 14.09 2.13 -15.59
C GLN A 171 13.31 0.84 -15.86
N THR A 172 12.04 0.78 -15.46
CA THR A 172 11.18 -0.38 -15.71
C THR A 172 10.76 -0.50 -17.18
N ILE A 173 10.69 0.61 -17.92
CA ILE A 173 10.32 0.62 -19.34
C ILE A 173 11.51 0.24 -20.25
N ILE A 174 12.74 0.54 -19.81
CA ILE A 174 13.96 0.37 -20.61
C ILE A 174 14.58 -1.03 -20.44
N ARG A 175 14.05 -1.87 -19.55
CA ARG A 175 14.51 -3.25 -19.31
C ARG A 175 13.70 -4.26 -20.11
#